data_AF-A0A3C0THU0-F1
#
_entry.id   AF-A0A3C0THU0-F1
#
_cell.length_a   1.000
_cell.length_b   1.000
_cell.length_c   1.000
_cell.angle_alpha   90.00
_cell.angle_beta   90.00
_cell.angle_gamma   90.00
#
_symmetry.space_group_name_H-M   'P 1'
#
loop_
_entity.id
_entity.type
_entity.pdbx_description
1 polymer ?
#
loop_
_entity_poly.entity_id
_entity_poly.type
_entity_poly.pdbx_seq_one_letter_code
_entity_poly.pdbx_strand_id
1 'polypeptide(L)'
;DYFENLIRKYFLDNPHSSFVTLRPKPGMATEIDNAEREKLKTHLNSLSDDEKNEIIRKTKELKKYQEEPSTPEELATIPVLGREDIGKKARPITVSDRSLLGCRVVYNDIFTNGIAYIRLSFDVSDLKEYAGYVSLLSELLGVMDTDRHDKLELSNEMLLHAGGYSLNVGSVMREDTREFGVRWDMSIKLLYHEIGYVMGLLDEIINETHIGDTKRLREIIAERRSVKQASMPAVGHTTAINRASAYFDESARWGELIRGIDYYDFLCELDDNFDDHSENLVEVLTWLIGVIFDKSRLIINVISDDEGYEVFEREAPALINSLRDEQAGKKPEGDMLCEYERWVSNSRPSGSATAGEGPKPDIKNPSIGKNEGLTIAGNVQYVARAGDFRSSGVAFHGSFKVLKTILSYEYLWNEVRVKGGAYGVMCGFSHVGVGYMVSYRDPNLTSTNDIFESVSGYLRELELTDEETVKFIIGTIRAMDAPLTPRALGLRSYDHYMSGVTDERIQTTRDEVLATTVEDLRRSADMVDAILAPGYICVVGNEDTIKKCSDMFDSVRPLV
;
A
#
# COMPACT_ATOMS: atom_id res chain seq x y z
N ASP A 1 31.80 14.81 29.65
CA ASP A 1 30.82 13.85 30.18
C ASP A 1 29.42 14.46 30.34
N TYR A 2 28.89 15.23 29.37
CA TYR A 2 27.55 15.81 29.53
C TYR A 2 26.47 14.73 29.38
N PHE A 3 26.48 13.99 28.26
CA PHE A 3 25.51 12.94 27.98
C PHE A 3 25.66 11.74 28.93
N GLU A 4 26.90 11.39 29.29
CA GLU A 4 27.21 10.32 30.24
C GLU A 4 26.61 10.61 31.62
N ASN A 5 26.68 11.86 32.06
CA ASN A 5 26.04 12.29 33.31
C ASN A 5 24.51 12.25 33.23
N LEU A 6 23.91 12.56 32.08
CA LEU A 6 22.47 12.42 31.88
C LEU A 6 22.03 10.95 31.89
N ILE A 7 22.76 10.08 31.19
CA ILE A 7 22.51 8.63 31.17
C ILE A 7 22.56 8.08 32.59
N ARG A 8 23.62 8.44 33.33
CA ARG A 8 23.78 8.03 34.72
C ARG A 8 22.61 8.50 35.58
N LYS A 9 22.29 9.81 35.56
CA LYS A 9 21.24 10.40 36.40
C LYS A 9 19.83 9.85 36.10
N TYR A 10 19.48 9.71 34.82
CA TYR A 10 18.09 9.43 34.42
C TYR A 10 17.82 7.94 34.14
N PHE A 11 18.84 7.14 33.87
CA PHE A 11 18.70 5.70 33.60
C PHE A 11 19.38 4.83 34.65
N LEU A 12 20.71 4.96 34.84
CA LEU A 12 21.45 4.01 35.68
C LEU A 12 21.16 4.17 37.18
N ASP A 13 21.13 5.42 37.66
CA ASP A 13 20.94 5.74 39.07
C ASP A 13 19.47 6.05 39.39
N ASN A 14 18.56 5.95 38.41
CA ASN A 14 17.14 6.22 38.60
C ASN A 14 16.41 4.98 39.14
N PRO A 15 15.98 4.97 40.42
CA PRO A 15 15.31 3.81 41.00
C PRO A 15 13.86 3.65 40.49
N HIS A 16 13.32 4.61 39.76
CA HIS A 16 11.97 4.55 39.20
C HIS A 16 11.95 3.77 37.88
N SER A 17 12.27 2.48 37.95
CA SER A 17 12.26 1.54 36.82
C SER A 17 11.36 0.33 37.11
N SER A 18 10.84 -0.28 36.06
CA SER A 18 10.08 -1.54 36.16
C SER A 18 10.60 -2.53 35.13
N PHE A 19 10.68 -3.80 35.52
CA PHE A 19 11.01 -4.89 34.63
C PHE A 19 9.74 -5.70 34.35
N VAL A 20 9.24 -5.62 33.12
CA VAL A 20 8.02 -6.31 32.69
C VAL A 20 8.40 -7.46 31.76
N THR A 21 7.98 -8.67 32.09
CA THR A 21 8.15 -9.84 31.22
C THR A 21 6.77 -10.29 30.72
N LEU A 22 6.60 -10.32 29.40
CA LEU A 22 5.44 -10.92 28.75
C LEU A 22 5.79 -12.35 28.33
N ARG A 23 4.98 -13.33 28.75
CA ARG A 23 5.16 -14.74 28.37
C ARG A 23 3.94 -15.20 27.57
N PRO A 24 4.12 -15.71 26.33
CA PRO A 24 2.99 -16.22 25.56
C PRO A 24 2.38 -17.42 26.29
N LYS A 25 1.05 -17.43 26.40
CA LYS A 25 0.29 -18.54 26.98
C LYS A 25 -0.68 -19.07 25.91
N PRO A 26 -0.37 -20.21 25.27
CA PRO A 26 -1.30 -20.86 24.35
C PRO A 26 -2.66 -21.08 25.01
N GLY A 27 -3.73 -20.80 24.29
CA GLY A 27 -5.11 -20.91 24.81
C GLY A 27 -5.57 -19.77 25.72
N MET A 28 -4.74 -18.76 26.03
CA MET A 28 -5.15 -17.64 26.88
C MET A 28 -6.34 -16.85 26.32
N ALA A 29 -6.43 -16.69 25.00
CA ALA A 29 -7.58 -16.04 24.37
C ALA A 29 -8.88 -16.82 24.64
N THR A 30 -8.86 -18.14 24.42
CA THR A 30 -9.98 -19.04 24.71
C THR A 30 -10.36 -19.04 26.19
N GLU A 31 -9.37 -18.99 27.10
CA GLU A 31 -9.63 -18.86 28.53
C GLU A 31 -10.32 -17.54 28.90
N ILE A 32 -9.87 -16.42 28.32
CA ILE A 32 -10.49 -15.09 28.52
C ILE A 32 -11.93 -15.09 28.01
N ASP A 33 -12.17 -15.62 26.81
CA ASP A 33 -13.50 -15.70 26.20
C ASP A 33 -14.44 -16.59 27.04
N ASN A 34 -13.95 -17.73 27.53
CA ASN A 34 -14.74 -18.60 28.41
C ASN A 34 -15.04 -17.94 29.76
N ALA A 35 -14.08 -17.22 30.34
CA ALA A 35 -14.28 -16.47 31.58
C ALA A 35 -15.31 -15.35 31.39
N GLU A 36 -15.28 -14.64 30.26
CA GLU A 36 -16.29 -13.64 29.91
C GLU A 36 -17.67 -14.26 29.72
N ARG A 37 -17.77 -15.39 29.00
CA ARG A 37 -19.04 -16.13 28.83
C ARG A 37 -19.64 -16.56 30.15
N GLU A 38 -18.85 -17.12 31.06
CA GLU A 38 -19.34 -17.53 32.38
C GLU A 38 -19.73 -16.32 33.24
N LYS A 39 -19.01 -15.20 33.15
CA LYS A 39 -19.40 -13.93 33.80
C LYS A 39 -20.75 -13.44 33.29
N LEU A 40 -20.96 -13.43 31.97
CA LEU A 40 -22.22 -13.01 31.35
C LEU A 40 -23.37 -13.95 31.71
N LYS A 41 -23.14 -15.27 31.71
CA LYS A 41 -24.11 -16.28 32.12
C LYS A 41 -24.49 -16.15 33.60
N THR A 42 -23.50 -15.91 34.47
CA THR A 42 -23.73 -15.67 35.89
C THR A 42 -24.57 -14.41 36.11
N HIS A 43 -24.25 -13.33 35.40
CA HIS A 43 -25.04 -12.11 35.45
C HIS A 43 -26.47 -12.36 34.95
N LEU A 44 -26.65 -13.00 33.81
CA LEU A 44 -27.97 -13.34 33.25
C LEU A 44 -28.83 -14.16 34.24
N ASN A 45 -28.22 -15.13 34.93
CA ASN A 45 -28.89 -15.96 35.92
C ASN A 45 -29.23 -15.21 37.21
N SER A 46 -28.52 -14.13 37.52
CA SER A 46 -28.79 -13.28 38.69
C SER A 46 -29.96 -12.32 38.50
N LEU A 47 -30.38 -12.08 37.25
CA LEU A 47 -31.45 -11.15 36.91
C LEU A 47 -32.82 -11.81 37.09
N SER A 48 -33.75 -11.04 37.65
CA SER A 48 -35.17 -11.33 37.65
C SER A 48 -35.75 -11.26 36.22
N ASP A 49 -36.94 -11.84 36.01
CA ASP A 49 -37.60 -11.80 34.70
C ASP A 49 -37.97 -10.36 34.30
N ASP A 50 -38.30 -9.48 35.26
CA ASP A 50 -38.55 -8.06 35.01
C ASP A 50 -37.29 -7.34 34.53
N GLU A 51 -36.12 -7.59 35.14
CA GLU A 51 -34.85 -7.01 34.70
C GLU A 51 -34.43 -7.51 33.32
N LYS A 52 -34.64 -8.80 33.03
CA LYS A 52 -34.39 -9.36 31.68
C LYS A 52 -35.27 -8.69 30.64
N ASN A 53 -36.56 -8.54 30.93
CA ASN A 53 -37.50 -7.84 30.04
C ASN A 53 -37.11 -6.37 29.84
N GLU A 54 -36.61 -5.71 30.88
CA GLU A 54 -36.11 -4.34 30.81
C GLU A 54 -34.86 -4.21 29.93
N ILE A 55 -33.90 -5.14 30.03
CA ILE A 55 -32.73 -5.17 29.14
C ILE A 55 -33.15 -5.38 27.68
N ILE A 56 -34.10 -6.30 27.43
CA ILE A 56 -34.65 -6.53 26.09
C ILE A 56 -35.31 -5.25 25.56
N ARG A 57 -36.11 -4.56 26.38
CA ARG A 57 -36.75 -3.29 26.03
C ARG A 57 -35.71 -2.22 25.68
N LYS A 58 -34.74 -1.98 26.56
CA LYS A 58 -33.65 -1.02 26.34
C LYS A 58 -32.82 -1.34 25.10
N THR A 59 -32.56 -2.61 24.83
CA THR A 59 -31.83 -3.03 23.63
C THR A 59 -32.63 -2.72 22.36
N LYS A 60 -33.95 -2.96 22.36
CA LYS A 60 -34.84 -2.59 21.25
C LYS A 60 -34.91 -1.07 21.06
N GLU A 61 -35.00 -0.32 22.16
CA GLU A 61 -35.01 1.15 22.13
C GLU A 61 -33.70 1.74 21.62
N LEU A 62 -32.57 1.20 22.06
CA LEU A 62 -31.25 1.61 21.57
C LEU A 62 -31.11 1.34 20.08
N LYS A 63 -31.50 0.14 19.61
CA LYS A 63 -31.49 -0.18 18.18
C LYS A 63 -32.37 0.79 17.38
N LYS A 64 -33.60 1.03 17.84
CA LYS A 64 -34.51 1.99 17.21
C LYS A 64 -33.89 3.39 17.16
N TYR A 65 -33.29 3.86 18.25
CA TYR A 65 -32.64 5.15 18.31
C TYR A 65 -31.43 5.26 17.36
N GLN A 66 -30.63 4.21 17.24
CA GLN A 66 -29.49 4.17 16.30
C GLN A 66 -29.94 4.08 14.83
N GLU A 67 -31.14 3.57 14.57
CA GLU A 67 -31.75 3.44 13.25
C GLU A 67 -32.61 4.66 12.87
N GLU A 68 -32.95 5.52 13.82
CA GLU A 68 -33.78 6.70 13.60
C GLU A 68 -32.96 7.77 12.88
N PRO A 69 -33.31 8.14 11.64
CA PRO A 69 -32.60 9.18 10.92
C PRO A 69 -32.83 10.54 11.58
N SER A 70 -31.83 11.42 11.53
CA SER A 70 -31.99 12.81 11.93
C SER A 70 -33.12 13.47 11.14
N THR A 71 -33.87 14.33 11.80
CA THR A 71 -34.95 15.08 11.15
C THR A 71 -34.40 16.10 10.14
N PRO A 72 -35.17 16.46 9.10
CA PRO A 72 -34.78 17.52 8.17
C PRO A 72 -34.47 18.85 8.88
N GLU A 73 -35.21 19.18 9.94
CA GLU A 73 -34.99 20.39 10.74
C GLU A 73 -33.62 20.35 11.46
N GLU A 74 -33.24 19.22 12.03
CA GLU A 74 -31.92 19.03 12.67
C GLU A 74 -30.79 19.15 11.64
N LEU A 75 -30.94 18.51 10.48
CA LEU A 75 -29.96 18.57 9.40
C LEU A 75 -29.81 19.99 8.83
N ALA A 76 -30.89 20.78 8.80
CA ALA A 76 -30.88 22.16 8.34
C ALA A 76 -30.14 23.13 9.30
N THR A 77 -29.90 22.73 10.55
CA THR A 77 -29.07 23.54 11.48
C THR A 77 -27.57 23.49 11.16
N ILE A 78 -27.15 22.53 10.33
CA ILE A 78 -25.75 22.36 9.94
C ILE A 78 -25.48 23.29 8.76
N PRO A 79 -24.59 24.31 8.90
CA PRO A 79 -24.28 25.21 7.79
C PRO A 79 -23.60 24.44 6.65
N VAL A 80 -24.05 24.68 5.42
CA VAL A 80 -23.51 24.05 4.21
C VAL A 80 -23.01 25.09 3.22
N LEU A 81 -21.97 24.73 2.48
CA LEU A 81 -21.51 25.49 1.32
C LEU A 81 -22.34 25.11 0.09
N GLY A 82 -22.41 26.02 -0.88
CA GLY A 82 -23.06 25.77 -2.16
C GLY A 82 -22.12 25.12 -3.19
N ARG A 83 -22.67 24.72 -4.35
CA ARG A 83 -21.85 24.21 -5.47
C ARG A 83 -20.94 25.30 -6.05
N GLU A 84 -21.41 26.55 -6.00
CA GLU A 84 -20.74 27.75 -6.46
C GLU A 84 -19.49 28.11 -5.65
N ASP A 85 -19.38 27.63 -4.40
CA ASP A 85 -18.20 27.82 -3.55
C ASP A 85 -17.05 26.87 -3.93
N ILE A 86 -17.31 25.90 -4.80
CA ILE A 86 -16.35 24.88 -5.21
C ILE A 86 -15.59 25.34 -6.47
N GLY A 87 -14.25 25.35 -6.38
CA GLY A 87 -13.42 25.62 -7.55
C GLY A 87 -13.69 24.62 -8.69
N LYS A 88 -13.82 25.09 -9.93
CA LYS A 88 -14.14 24.21 -11.07
C LYS A 88 -12.91 23.54 -11.70
N LYS A 89 -11.74 24.12 -11.51
CA LYS A 89 -10.49 23.63 -12.13
C LYS A 89 -9.81 22.63 -11.22
N ALA A 90 -9.41 21.50 -11.78
CA ALA A 90 -8.54 20.56 -11.10
C ALA A 90 -7.11 21.12 -10.97
N ARG A 91 -6.39 20.58 -9.98
CA ARG A 91 -4.96 20.86 -9.84
C ARG A 91 -4.18 20.20 -10.99
N PRO A 92 -3.42 20.98 -11.79
CA PRO A 92 -2.70 20.44 -12.94
C PRO A 92 -1.56 19.51 -12.52
N ILE A 93 -1.01 18.80 -13.49
CA ILE A 93 0.24 18.04 -13.40
C ILE A 93 1.39 19.00 -13.74
N THR A 94 2.41 19.06 -12.89
CA THR A 94 3.59 19.89 -13.11
C THR A 94 4.82 19.00 -13.29
N VAL A 95 5.07 18.58 -14.52
CA VAL A 95 6.24 17.77 -14.90
C VAL A 95 6.90 18.35 -16.15
N SER A 96 8.21 18.16 -16.27
CA SER A 96 9.00 18.47 -17.45
C SER A 96 9.93 17.31 -17.73
N ASP A 97 9.89 16.78 -18.95
CA ASP A 97 10.82 15.77 -19.42
C ASP A 97 12.18 16.41 -19.74
N ARG A 98 13.23 15.89 -19.11
CA ARG A 98 14.63 16.25 -19.34
C ARG A 98 15.45 14.97 -19.58
N SER A 99 16.71 15.13 -19.97
CA SER A 99 17.64 14.02 -20.21
C SER A 99 18.99 14.36 -19.60
N LEU A 100 19.59 13.39 -18.91
CA LEU A 100 20.94 13.48 -18.36
C LEU A 100 21.70 12.19 -18.66
N LEU A 101 22.84 12.30 -19.36
CA LEU A 101 23.70 11.16 -19.74
C LEU A 101 22.94 10.00 -20.44
N GLY A 102 21.94 10.34 -21.28
CA GLY A 102 21.10 9.35 -21.96
C GLY A 102 20.02 8.72 -21.09
N CYS A 103 19.95 9.06 -19.80
CA CYS A 103 18.88 8.65 -18.89
C CYS A 103 17.76 9.71 -18.88
N ARG A 104 16.52 9.24 -18.78
CA ARG A 104 15.34 10.13 -18.67
C ARG A 104 15.25 10.74 -17.28
N VAL A 105 14.97 12.04 -17.23
CA VAL A 105 14.75 12.78 -15.98
C VAL A 105 13.36 13.42 -16.00
N VAL A 106 12.47 12.95 -15.12
CA VAL A 106 11.18 13.58 -14.85
C VAL A 106 11.39 14.66 -13.79
N TYR A 107 11.41 15.91 -14.24
CA TYR A 107 11.65 17.06 -13.37
C TYR A 107 10.35 17.74 -12.97
N ASN A 108 10.19 18.02 -11.68
CA ASN A 108 9.07 18.77 -11.12
C ASN A 108 9.62 20.08 -10.53
N ASP A 109 9.45 21.18 -11.27
CA ASP A 109 9.80 22.53 -10.80
C ASP A 109 8.85 22.97 -9.69
N ILE A 110 9.30 22.81 -8.45
CA ILE A 110 8.53 23.13 -7.26
C ILE A 110 9.49 23.73 -6.24
N PHE A 111 9.15 24.90 -5.70
CA PHE A 111 9.89 25.47 -4.58
C PHE A 111 9.86 24.55 -3.35
N THR A 112 11.02 24.00 -2.99
CA THR A 112 11.20 23.03 -1.90
C THR A 112 12.02 23.56 -0.73
N ASN A 113 12.40 24.85 -0.76
CA ASN A 113 13.16 25.51 0.30
C ASN A 113 14.52 24.84 0.58
N GLY A 114 15.31 24.60 -0.47
CA GLY A 114 16.67 24.07 -0.38
C GLY A 114 16.78 22.55 -0.24
N ILE A 115 15.68 21.82 -0.42
CA ILE A 115 15.61 20.35 -0.29
C ILE A 115 15.35 19.73 -1.65
N ALA A 116 16.22 18.83 -2.10
CA ALA A 116 15.96 18.01 -3.28
C ALA A 116 15.29 16.70 -2.85
N TYR A 117 14.26 16.28 -3.60
CA TYR A 117 13.74 14.93 -3.53
C TYR A 117 14.10 14.21 -4.83
N ILE A 118 14.94 13.19 -4.72
CA ILE A 118 15.45 12.45 -5.86
C ILE A 118 14.96 11.01 -5.76
N ARG A 119 14.42 10.48 -6.85
CA ARG A 119 14.11 9.05 -6.97
C ARG A 119 14.86 8.48 -8.18
N LEU A 120 15.65 7.45 -7.94
CA LEU A 120 16.25 6.61 -8.98
C LEU A 120 15.39 5.35 -9.09
N SER A 121 14.73 5.16 -10.22
CA SER A 121 13.76 4.09 -10.43
C SER A 121 14.28 3.16 -11.51
N PHE A 122 14.40 1.86 -11.24
CA PHE A 122 14.91 0.85 -12.18
C PHE A 122 13.84 -0.14 -12.59
N ASP A 123 13.71 -0.46 -13.87
CA ASP A 123 12.75 -1.46 -14.35
C ASP A 123 13.13 -2.87 -13.90
N VAL A 124 12.19 -3.58 -13.29
CA VAL A 124 12.35 -4.99 -12.88
C VAL A 124 11.16 -5.85 -13.33
N SER A 125 10.35 -5.37 -14.27
CA SER A 125 9.13 -6.03 -14.74
C SER A 125 9.39 -7.42 -15.35
N ASP A 126 10.56 -7.59 -15.97
CA ASP A 126 11.02 -8.85 -16.58
C ASP A 126 11.61 -9.85 -15.57
N LEU A 127 11.76 -9.46 -14.30
CA LEU A 127 12.37 -10.26 -13.24
C LEU A 127 11.35 -10.97 -12.34
N LYS A 128 10.15 -11.26 -12.86
CA LYS A 128 9.07 -11.88 -12.06
C LYS A 128 9.50 -13.17 -11.37
N GLU A 129 10.25 -14.03 -12.05
CA GLU A 129 10.74 -15.30 -11.48
C GLU A 129 11.62 -15.08 -10.23
N TYR A 130 12.22 -13.89 -10.10
CA TYR A 130 13.10 -13.49 -9.00
C TYR A 130 12.42 -12.57 -7.98
N ALA A 131 11.10 -12.38 -8.04
CA ALA A 131 10.40 -11.33 -7.28
C ALA A 131 10.73 -11.30 -5.77
N GLY A 132 10.81 -12.45 -5.11
CA GLY A 132 11.24 -12.55 -3.71
C GLY A 132 12.67 -12.04 -3.47
N TYR A 133 13.62 -12.43 -4.33
CA TYR A 133 15.01 -11.98 -4.27
C TYR A 133 15.16 -10.48 -4.61
N VAL A 134 14.40 -9.98 -5.58
CA VAL A 134 14.36 -8.55 -5.94
C VAL A 134 13.89 -7.69 -4.75
N SER A 135 12.87 -8.17 -4.03
CA SER A 135 12.39 -7.50 -2.82
C SER A 135 13.41 -7.59 -1.68
N LEU A 136 13.98 -8.77 -1.45
CA LEU A 136 15.01 -8.97 -0.43
C LEU A 136 16.24 -8.08 -0.67
N LEU A 137 16.65 -7.89 -1.93
CA LEU A 137 17.73 -6.97 -2.27
C LEU A 137 17.44 -5.53 -1.82
N SER A 138 16.17 -5.07 -1.92
CA SER A 138 15.76 -3.75 -1.39
C SER A 138 15.86 -3.64 0.14
N GLU A 139 15.80 -4.77 0.85
CA GLU A 139 15.89 -4.82 2.31
C GLU A 139 17.32 -5.06 2.83
N LEU A 140 18.25 -5.46 1.94
CA LEU A 140 19.66 -5.74 2.22
C LEU A 140 20.58 -4.55 1.93
N LEU A 141 20.37 -3.85 0.81
CA LEU A 141 21.21 -2.71 0.43
C LEU A 141 21.07 -1.58 1.46
N GLY A 142 22.21 -0.98 1.86
CA GLY A 142 22.27 0.07 2.89
C GLY A 142 22.24 -0.41 4.35
N VAL A 143 22.16 -1.73 4.60
CA VAL A 143 22.23 -2.32 5.97
C VAL A 143 23.29 -3.43 6.10
N MET A 144 24.16 -3.52 5.10
CA MET A 144 25.32 -4.40 5.00
C MET A 144 26.60 -3.55 4.93
N ASP A 145 27.73 -4.19 5.24
CA ASP A 145 29.05 -3.57 5.12
C ASP A 145 29.40 -3.39 3.63
N THR A 146 30.23 -2.39 3.36
CA THR A 146 30.80 -2.08 2.04
C THR A 146 32.33 -2.14 2.12
N ASP A 147 33.02 -1.97 0.99
CA ASP A 147 34.49 -1.87 1.00
C ASP A 147 35.00 -0.64 1.78
N ARG A 148 34.16 0.39 1.94
CA ARG A 148 34.53 1.70 2.50
C ARG A 148 34.00 1.97 3.90
N HIS A 149 32.82 1.44 4.25
CA HIS A 149 32.17 1.66 5.53
C HIS A 149 31.63 0.35 6.10
N ASP A 150 31.75 0.18 7.41
CA ASP A 150 30.88 -0.80 8.07
C ASP A 150 29.42 -0.31 8.06
N LYS A 151 28.46 -1.22 8.27
CA LYS A 151 27.03 -0.89 8.25
C LYS A 151 26.61 0.22 9.22
N LEU A 152 27.29 0.37 10.35
CA LEU A 152 26.97 1.39 11.35
C LEU A 152 27.49 2.75 10.89
N GLU A 153 28.71 2.78 10.37
CA GLU A 153 29.31 3.96 9.74
C GLU A 153 28.47 4.42 8.54
N LEU A 154 28.13 3.52 7.61
CA LEU A 154 27.29 3.82 6.46
C LEU A 154 25.93 4.37 6.88
N SER A 155 25.30 3.75 7.89
CA SER A 155 24.03 4.25 8.42
C SER A 155 24.18 5.64 9.04
N ASN A 156 25.30 5.94 9.71
CA ASN A 156 25.55 7.27 10.29
C ASN A 156 25.78 8.31 9.19
N GLU A 157 26.54 7.99 8.16
CA GLU A 157 26.79 8.85 6.99
C GLU A 157 25.47 9.18 6.28
N MET A 158 24.63 8.18 6.02
CA MET A 158 23.30 8.41 5.44
C MET A 158 22.40 9.27 6.34
N LEU A 159 22.44 9.09 7.67
CA LEU A 159 21.64 9.89 8.60
C LEU A 159 22.15 11.33 8.75
N LEU A 160 23.46 11.56 8.58
CA LEU A 160 24.08 12.87 8.68
C LEU A 160 23.78 13.72 7.45
N HIS A 161 23.82 13.11 6.26
CA HIS A 161 23.78 13.81 4.98
C HIS A 161 22.44 13.71 4.25
N ALA A 162 21.61 12.68 4.51
CA ALA A 162 20.27 12.57 3.98
C ALA A 162 19.19 12.81 5.05
N GLY A 163 18.20 13.64 4.73
CA GLY A 163 17.00 13.87 5.54
C GLY A 163 15.96 12.73 5.47
N GLY A 164 16.35 11.58 4.92
CA GLY A 164 15.55 10.38 4.74
C GLY A 164 15.87 9.68 3.41
N TYR A 165 16.03 8.36 3.46
CA TYR A 165 16.19 7.51 2.28
C TYR A 165 15.30 6.27 2.41
N SER A 166 14.92 5.68 1.27
CA SER A 166 14.18 4.42 1.25
C SER A 166 14.47 3.67 -0.04
N LEU A 167 14.65 2.37 0.08
CA LEU A 167 14.73 1.41 -1.01
C LEU A 167 13.43 0.61 -1.01
N ASN A 168 12.77 0.47 -2.16
CA ASN A 168 11.52 -0.29 -2.25
C ASN A 168 11.27 -0.83 -3.65
N VAL A 169 10.33 -1.77 -3.74
CA VAL A 169 9.83 -2.30 -5.01
C VAL A 169 8.34 -2.02 -5.10
N GLY A 170 7.89 -1.49 -6.22
CA GLY A 170 6.50 -1.10 -6.44
C GLY A 170 6.08 -1.27 -7.89
N SER A 171 4.78 -1.31 -8.14
CA SER A 171 4.22 -1.35 -9.48
C SER A 171 3.56 -0.02 -9.83
N VAL A 172 3.62 0.33 -11.12
CA VAL A 172 2.92 1.46 -11.71
C VAL A 172 2.03 0.92 -12.81
N MET A 173 0.75 1.24 -12.77
CA MET A 173 -0.23 0.80 -13.76
C MET A 173 -0.76 1.99 -14.55
N ARG A 174 -0.84 1.83 -15.87
CA ARG A 174 -1.48 2.79 -16.76
C ARG A 174 -2.99 2.79 -16.58
N GLU A 175 -3.57 3.99 -16.45
CA GLU A 175 -5.02 4.10 -16.30
C GLU A 175 -5.79 3.75 -17.58
N ASP A 176 -5.24 4.02 -18.76
CA ASP A 176 -5.90 3.82 -20.06
C ASP A 176 -5.85 2.35 -20.52
N THR A 177 -4.64 1.80 -20.65
CA THR A 177 -4.38 0.46 -21.20
C THR A 177 -4.44 -0.66 -20.17
N ARG A 178 -4.29 -0.32 -18.87
CA ARG A 178 -4.10 -1.27 -17.75
C ARG A 178 -2.82 -2.11 -17.84
N GLU A 179 -1.93 -1.78 -18.75
CA GLU A 179 -0.57 -2.28 -18.71
C GLU A 179 0.13 -1.73 -17.48
N PHE A 180 1.01 -2.52 -16.88
CA PHE A 180 1.75 -2.10 -15.70
C PHE A 180 3.22 -2.51 -15.84
N GLY A 181 4.08 -1.82 -15.10
CA GLY A 181 5.48 -2.14 -14.91
C GLY A 181 5.81 -2.21 -13.43
N VAL A 182 6.92 -2.86 -13.09
CA VAL A 182 7.44 -3.00 -11.73
C VAL A 182 8.80 -2.33 -11.66
N ARG A 183 9.00 -1.53 -10.60
CA ARG A 183 10.16 -0.68 -10.42
C ARG A 183 10.82 -0.95 -9.08
N TRP A 184 12.15 -0.92 -9.07
CA TRP A 184 12.98 -0.89 -7.89
C TRP A 184 13.47 0.55 -7.67
N ASP A 185 13.07 1.18 -6.57
CA ASP A 185 13.19 2.62 -6.35
C ASP A 185 14.13 2.94 -5.19
N MET A 186 15.09 3.84 -5.42
CA MET A 186 15.82 4.57 -4.36
C MET A 186 15.23 5.97 -4.26
N SER A 187 14.56 6.28 -3.15
CA SER A 187 14.00 7.62 -2.91
C SER A 187 14.75 8.30 -1.78
N ILE A 188 15.19 9.53 -1.99
CA ILE A 188 16.09 10.24 -1.08
C ILE A 188 15.65 11.70 -0.97
N LYS A 189 15.74 12.23 0.24
CA LYS A 189 15.52 13.63 0.58
C LYS A 189 16.78 14.20 1.18
N LEU A 190 17.29 15.30 0.65
CA LEU A 190 18.55 15.88 1.11
C LEU A 190 18.64 17.38 0.78
N LEU A 191 19.58 18.09 1.41
CA LEU A 191 19.88 19.47 1.06
C LEU A 191 20.70 19.52 -0.24
N TYR A 192 20.61 20.61 -1.00
CA TYR A 192 21.26 20.70 -2.30
C TYR A 192 22.78 20.46 -2.25
N HIS A 193 23.47 21.01 -1.25
CA HIS A 193 24.92 20.84 -1.11
C HIS A 193 25.34 19.41 -0.75
N GLU A 194 24.40 18.57 -0.29
CA GLU A 194 24.66 17.17 0.05
C GLU A 194 24.53 16.21 -1.15
N ILE A 195 24.06 16.70 -2.30
CA ILE A 195 23.76 15.85 -3.45
C ILE A 195 24.97 15.06 -3.91
N GLY A 196 26.12 15.70 -4.12
CA GLY A 196 27.32 14.99 -4.57
C GLY A 196 27.80 13.92 -3.60
N TYR A 197 27.78 14.22 -2.30
CA TYR A 197 28.22 13.28 -1.27
C TYR A 197 27.30 12.05 -1.21
N VAL A 198 25.99 12.28 -1.15
CA VAL A 198 25.01 11.18 -1.08
C VAL A 198 24.99 10.35 -2.36
N MET A 199 25.18 10.95 -3.55
CA MET A 199 25.34 10.18 -4.80
C MET A 199 26.55 9.23 -4.73
N GLY A 200 27.65 9.65 -4.10
CA GLY A 200 28.80 8.79 -3.84
C GLY A 200 28.53 7.65 -2.85
N LEU A 201 27.68 7.88 -1.84
CA LEU A 201 27.25 6.81 -0.92
C LEU A 201 26.34 5.79 -1.61
N LEU A 202 25.46 6.24 -2.53
CA LEU A 202 24.64 5.32 -3.31
C LEU A 202 25.47 4.48 -4.28
N ASP A 203 26.50 5.09 -4.87
CA ASP A 203 27.46 4.40 -5.72
C ASP A 203 28.14 3.27 -4.95
N GLU A 204 28.63 3.58 -3.76
CA GLU A 204 29.20 2.61 -2.82
C GLU A 204 28.20 1.50 -2.46
N ILE A 205 26.96 1.85 -2.10
CA ILE A 205 25.92 0.86 -1.78
C ILE A 205 25.67 -0.09 -2.96
N ILE A 206 25.63 0.41 -4.19
CA ILE A 206 25.36 -0.42 -5.37
C ILE A 206 26.56 -1.32 -5.71
N ASN A 207 27.76 -0.76 -5.69
CA ASN A 207 28.94 -1.39 -6.28
C ASN A 207 29.84 -2.13 -5.28
N GLU A 208 29.77 -1.79 -3.99
CA GLU A 208 30.72 -2.25 -2.97
C GLU A 208 30.08 -3.05 -1.83
N THR A 209 28.74 -3.26 -1.84
CA THR A 209 28.06 -4.02 -0.78
C THR A 209 28.53 -5.49 -0.71
N HIS A 210 28.87 -5.96 0.49
CA HIS A 210 29.36 -7.32 0.75
C HIS A 210 28.25 -8.38 0.78
N ILE A 211 27.56 -8.60 -0.35
CA ILE A 211 26.48 -9.61 -0.49
C ILE A 211 26.94 -11.04 -0.17
N GLY A 212 28.25 -11.32 -0.22
CA GLY A 212 28.80 -12.62 0.15
C GLY A 212 28.82 -12.94 1.65
N ASP A 213 28.53 -11.98 2.55
CA ASP A 213 28.49 -12.25 4.00
C ASP A 213 27.22 -13.02 4.39
N THR A 214 27.28 -14.34 4.25
CA THR A 214 26.16 -15.25 4.55
C THR A 214 25.71 -15.20 6.01
N LYS A 215 26.62 -14.93 6.95
CA LYS A 215 26.25 -14.77 8.35
C LYS A 215 25.35 -13.54 8.52
N ARG A 216 25.76 -12.41 7.93
CA ARG A 216 24.98 -11.18 7.99
C ARG A 216 23.66 -11.29 7.24
N LEU A 217 23.64 -11.94 6.08
CA LEU A 217 22.41 -12.24 5.35
C LEU A 217 21.40 -12.97 6.25
N ARG A 218 21.84 -14.06 6.90
CA ARG A 218 20.99 -14.84 7.81
C ARG A 218 20.41 -14.00 8.94
N GLU A 219 21.21 -13.14 9.57
CA GLU A 219 20.75 -12.20 10.61
C GLU A 219 19.65 -11.26 10.10
N ILE A 220 19.84 -10.66 8.92
CA ILE A 220 18.87 -9.72 8.34
C ILE A 220 17.60 -10.45 7.94
N ILE A 221 17.70 -11.61 7.29
CA ILE A 221 16.53 -12.41 6.88
C ILE A 221 15.66 -12.79 8.08
N ALA A 222 16.28 -13.27 9.17
CA ALA A 222 15.58 -13.58 10.41
C ALA A 222 14.90 -12.33 11.03
N GLU A 223 15.57 -11.17 11.01
CA GLU A 223 14.98 -9.90 11.44
C GLU A 223 13.77 -9.53 10.59
N ARG A 224 13.88 -9.59 9.26
CA ARG A 224 12.80 -9.24 8.32
C ARG A 224 11.61 -10.18 8.45
N ARG A 225 11.84 -11.49 8.57
CA ARG A 225 10.80 -12.48 8.86
C ARG A 225 10.04 -12.13 10.13
N SER A 226 10.75 -11.82 11.22
CA SER A 226 10.15 -11.44 12.52
C SER A 226 9.31 -10.16 12.42
N VAL A 227 9.83 -9.12 11.75
CA VAL A 227 9.08 -7.86 11.52
C VAL A 227 7.82 -8.09 10.70
N LYS A 228 7.88 -8.90 9.63
CA LYS A 228 6.70 -9.24 8.82
C LYS A 228 5.68 -10.08 9.59
N GLN A 229 6.14 -11.08 10.34
CA GLN A 229 5.29 -11.89 11.20
C GLN A 229 4.49 -11.03 12.21
N ALA A 230 5.14 -10.06 12.83
CA ALA A 230 4.49 -9.16 13.80
C ALA A 230 3.57 -8.13 13.16
N SER A 231 3.90 -7.64 11.95
CA SER A 231 3.17 -6.52 11.32
C SER A 231 1.91 -6.95 10.56
N MET A 232 1.91 -8.11 9.89
CA MET A 232 0.78 -8.52 9.05
C MET A 232 -0.56 -8.63 9.78
N PRO A 233 -0.66 -9.22 11.00
CA PRO A 233 -1.91 -9.23 11.75
C PRO A 233 -2.39 -7.82 12.16
N ALA A 234 -1.46 -6.88 12.40
CA ALA A 234 -1.78 -5.51 12.80
C ALA A 234 -2.42 -4.70 11.68
N VAL A 235 -2.14 -5.05 10.41
CA VAL A 235 -2.72 -4.44 9.21
C VAL A 235 -3.61 -5.42 8.42
N GLY A 236 -4.31 -6.31 9.13
CA GLY A 236 -5.08 -7.42 8.51
C GLY A 236 -6.06 -7.02 7.40
N HIS A 237 -6.67 -5.84 7.47
CA HIS A 237 -7.52 -5.29 6.39
C HIS A 237 -6.76 -5.10 5.06
N THR A 238 -5.57 -4.50 5.11
CA THR A 238 -4.74 -4.31 3.92
C THR A 238 -4.20 -5.64 3.40
N THR A 239 -3.85 -6.56 4.30
CA THR A 239 -3.46 -7.93 3.94
C THR A 239 -4.59 -8.64 3.19
N ALA A 240 -5.82 -8.60 3.71
CA ALA A 240 -6.99 -9.20 3.07
C ALA A 240 -7.33 -8.58 1.71
N ILE A 241 -7.28 -7.24 1.57
CA ILE A 241 -7.52 -6.56 0.28
C ILE A 241 -6.47 -6.96 -0.76
N ASN A 242 -5.19 -6.89 -0.41
CA ASN A 242 -4.09 -7.18 -1.34
C ASN A 242 -4.17 -8.64 -1.80
N ARG A 243 -4.41 -9.56 -0.85
CA ARG A 243 -4.57 -10.98 -1.14
C ARG A 243 -5.76 -11.24 -2.06
N ALA A 244 -6.93 -10.68 -1.75
CA ALA A 244 -8.12 -10.82 -2.59
C ALA A 244 -7.93 -10.22 -4.00
N SER A 245 -7.22 -9.10 -4.11
CA SER A 245 -6.95 -8.46 -5.41
C SER A 245 -6.00 -9.31 -6.27
N ALA A 246 -5.03 -9.99 -5.66
CA ALA A 246 -4.10 -10.87 -6.35
C ALA A 246 -4.74 -12.13 -6.97
N TYR A 247 -6.00 -12.44 -6.64
CA TYR A 247 -6.76 -13.54 -7.26
C TYR A 247 -7.11 -13.30 -8.72
N PHE A 248 -7.10 -12.04 -9.17
CA PHE A 248 -7.54 -11.66 -10.51
C PHE A 248 -6.71 -10.56 -11.16
N ASP A 249 -5.91 -9.79 -10.42
CA ASP A 249 -5.07 -8.72 -10.95
C ASP A 249 -3.58 -9.07 -10.86
N GLU A 250 -2.89 -8.97 -11.99
CA GLU A 250 -1.49 -9.37 -12.14
C GLU A 250 -0.51 -8.36 -11.50
N SER A 251 -0.87 -7.08 -11.40
CA SER A 251 -0.10 -6.10 -10.62
C SER A 251 -0.25 -6.35 -9.11
N ALA A 252 -1.45 -6.72 -8.66
CA ALA A 252 -1.68 -7.17 -7.29
C ALA A 252 -0.94 -8.48 -6.98
N ARG A 253 -0.84 -9.40 -7.95
CA ARG A 253 -0.02 -10.62 -7.83
C ARG A 253 1.44 -10.32 -7.54
N TRP A 254 2.02 -9.33 -8.23
CA TRP A 254 3.36 -8.82 -7.92
C TRP A 254 3.43 -8.26 -6.49
N GLY A 255 2.41 -7.53 -6.06
CA GLY A 255 2.29 -7.05 -4.67
C GLY A 255 2.41 -8.19 -3.65
N GLU A 256 1.79 -9.35 -3.88
CA GLU A 256 1.93 -10.50 -2.99
C GLU A 256 3.37 -11.06 -2.97
N LEU A 257 4.02 -11.17 -4.14
CA LEU A 257 5.37 -11.72 -4.27
C LEU A 257 6.46 -10.84 -3.65
N ILE A 258 6.29 -9.52 -3.64
CA ILE A 258 7.33 -8.58 -3.16
C ILE A 258 7.07 -8.07 -1.74
N ARG A 259 5.83 -8.09 -1.23
CA ARG A 259 5.52 -7.51 0.09
C ARG A 259 4.42 -8.23 0.87
N GLY A 260 3.65 -9.11 0.23
CA GLY A 260 2.49 -9.76 0.82
C GLY A 260 2.84 -11.08 1.50
N ILE A 261 1.86 -11.99 1.54
CA ILE A 261 1.99 -13.25 2.26
C ILE A 261 3.01 -14.15 1.56
N ASP A 262 3.05 -14.14 0.23
CA ASP A 262 4.00 -14.97 -0.51
C ASP A 262 5.45 -14.52 -0.29
N TYR A 263 5.70 -13.22 -0.14
CA TYR A 263 7.03 -12.73 0.25
C TYR A 263 7.40 -13.17 1.67
N TYR A 264 6.44 -13.20 2.59
CA TYR A 264 6.67 -13.75 3.92
C TYR A 264 6.98 -15.24 3.89
N ASP A 265 6.22 -16.02 3.10
CA ASP A 265 6.45 -17.46 2.91
C ASP A 265 7.85 -17.70 2.30
N PHE A 266 8.30 -16.84 1.37
CA PHE A 266 9.68 -16.83 0.84
C PHE A 266 10.73 -16.59 1.93
N LEU A 267 10.53 -15.60 2.82
CA LEU A 267 11.44 -15.34 3.94
C LEU A 267 11.47 -16.51 4.94
N CYS A 268 10.32 -17.17 5.18
CA CYS A 268 10.27 -18.36 6.03
C CYS A 268 11.09 -19.50 5.44
N GLU A 269 10.90 -19.82 4.16
CA GLU A 269 11.68 -20.87 3.49
C GLU A 269 13.18 -20.56 3.54
N LEU A 270 13.56 -19.31 3.26
CA LEU A 270 14.95 -18.90 3.26
C LEU A 270 15.59 -18.92 4.66
N ASP A 271 14.85 -18.58 5.71
CA ASP A 271 15.35 -18.60 7.10
C ASP A 271 15.41 -20.03 7.67
N ASP A 272 14.37 -20.82 7.44
CA ASP A 272 14.26 -22.20 7.95
C ASP A 272 15.29 -23.14 7.28
N ASN A 273 15.56 -22.95 5.99
CA ASN A 273 16.47 -23.76 5.19
C ASN A 273 17.68 -22.97 4.66
N PHE A 274 18.16 -21.97 5.42
CA PHE A 274 19.20 -21.04 4.95
C PHE A 274 20.45 -21.72 4.41
N ASP A 275 20.95 -22.76 5.08
CA ASP A 275 22.20 -23.42 4.71
C ASP A 275 22.07 -24.11 3.33
N ASP A 276 20.88 -24.59 2.97
CA ASP A 276 20.60 -25.22 1.67
C ASP A 276 20.46 -24.19 0.53
N HIS A 277 20.03 -22.96 0.85
CA HIS A 277 19.77 -21.89 -0.13
C HIS A 277 20.89 -20.85 -0.23
N SER A 278 21.81 -20.80 0.73
CA SER A 278 22.76 -19.69 0.89
C SER A 278 23.67 -19.45 -0.32
N GLU A 279 24.16 -20.52 -0.96
CA GLU A 279 24.99 -20.42 -2.17
C GLU A 279 24.21 -19.82 -3.35
N ASN A 280 22.99 -20.32 -3.61
CA ASN A 280 22.13 -19.81 -4.68
C ASN A 280 21.68 -18.37 -4.39
N LEU A 281 21.37 -18.06 -3.13
CA LEU A 281 21.00 -16.71 -2.70
C LEU A 281 22.08 -15.70 -3.07
N VAL A 282 23.34 -15.96 -2.72
CA VAL A 282 24.47 -15.05 -3.03
C VAL A 282 24.66 -14.93 -4.54
N GLU A 283 24.58 -16.04 -5.28
CA GLU A 283 24.71 -16.05 -6.74
C GLU A 283 23.62 -15.20 -7.41
N VAL A 284 22.35 -15.41 -7.02
CA VAL A 284 21.19 -14.68 -7.54
C VAL A 284 21.25 -13.20 -7.18
N LEU A 285 21.54 -12.84 -5.93
CA LEU A 285 21.62 -11.43 -5.52
C LEU A 285 22.76 -10.69 -6.22
N THR A 286 23.92 -11.33 -6.37
CA THR A 286 25.07 -10.75 -7.10
C THR A 286 24.71 -10.49 -8.57
N TRP A 287 24.03 -11.46 -9.20
CA TRP A 287 23.54 -11.28 -10.57
C TRP A 287 22.48 -10.17 -10.66
N LEU A 288 21.52 -10.11 -9.73
CA LEU A 288 20.49 -9.09 -9.69
C LEU A 288 21.06 -7.68 -9.56
N ILE A 289 22.07 -7.46 -8.72
CA ILE A 289 22.78 -6.17 -8.66
C ILE A 289 23.31 -5.80 -10.05
N GLY A 290 23.96 -6.74 -10.72
CA GLY A 290 24.52 -6.53 -12.06
C GLY A 290 23.49 -6.34 -13.18
N VAL A 291 22.22 -6.67 -12.97
CA VAL A 291 21.15 -6.54 -13.97
C VAL A 291 20.22 -5.37 -13.69
N ILE A 292 19.88 -5.13 -12.43
CA ILE A 292 18.94 -4.07 -12.02
C ILE A 292 19.59 -2.70 -12.20
N PHE A 293 20.84 -2.53 -11.76
CA PHE A 293 21.54 -1.24 -11.73
C PHE A 293 22.22 -0.92 -13.06
N ASP A 294 21.42 -0.88 -14.12
CA ASP A 294 21.83 -0.53 -15.48
C ASP A 294 21.12 0.75 -15.95
N LYS A 295 21.83 1.62 -16.68
CA LYS A 295 21.30 2.88 -17.20
C LYS A 295 20.07 2.69 -18.08
N SER A 296 20.03 1.59 -18.85
CA SER A 296 18.89 1.25 -19.72
C SER A 296 17.64 0.80 -18.96
N ARG A 297 17.73 0.69 -17.62
CA ARG A 297 16.60 0.46 -16.71
C ARG A 297 16.21 1.70 -15.90
N LEU A 298 17.02 2.76 -15.92
CA LEU A 298 16.88 3.93 -15.04
C LEU A 298 15.93 5.01 -15.57
N ILE A 299 15.01 5.44 -14.71
CA ILE A 299 14.29 6.71 -14.79
C ILE A 299 14.58 7.49 -13.51
N ILE A 300 14.88 8.78 -13.65
CA ILE A 300 15.20 9.65 -12.54
C ILE A 300 14.03 10.61 -12.34
N ASN A 301 13.53 10.76 -11.12
CA ASN A 301 12.62 11.83 -10.77
C ASN A 301 13.30 12.82 -9.83
N VAL A 302 13.17 14.11 -10.14
CA VAL A 302 13.75 15.20 -9.34
C VAL A 302 12.65 16.20 -9.02
N ILE A 303 12.46 16.50 -7.73
CA ILE A 303 11.54 17.54 -7.25
C ILE A 303 12.39 18.58 -6.52
N SER A 304 12.51 19.76 -7.12
CA SER A 304 13.24 20.92 -6.61
C SER A 304 12.90 22.17 -7.43
N ASP A 305 13.35 23.34 -7.00
CA ASP A 305 13.49 24.49 -7.89
C ASP A 305 14.71 24.31 -8.82
N ASP A 306 14.90 25.25 -9.76
CA ASP A 306 15.97 25.20 -10.75
C ASP A 306 17.38 25.15 -10.12
N GLU A 307 17.61 25.85 -9.00
CA GLU A 307 18.89 25.81 -8.27
C GLU A 307 19.22 24.39 -7.81
N GLY A 308 18.24 23.70 -7.22
CA GLY A 308 18.40 22.30 -6.81
C GLY A 308 18.65 21.37 -8.01
N TYR A 309 18.01 21.64 -9.15
CA TYR A 309 18.20 20.84 -10.37
C TYR A 309 19.60 21.05 -10.96
N GLU A 310 20.12 22.28 -11.00
CA GLU A 310 21.47 22.57 -11.50
C GLU A 310 22.54 21.85 -10.67
N VAL A 311 22.37 21.79 -9.35
CA VAL A 311 23.27 21.01 -8.49
C VAL A 311 23.13 19.52 -8.78
N PHE A 312 21.90 19.00 -8.90
CA PHE A 312 21.68 17.61 -9.29
C PHE A 312 22.36 17.26 -10.62
N GLU A 313 22.16 18.06 -11.66
CA GLU A 313 22.73 17.85 -12.99
C GLU A 313 24.25 17.81 -12.97
N ARG A 314 24.89 18.63 -12.13
CA ARG A 314 26.34 18.66 -11.96
C ARG A 314 26.89 17.44 -11.22
N GLU A 315 26.20 16.98 -10.17
CA GLU A 315 26.72 16.00 -9.22
C GLU A 315 26.27 14.55 -9.50
N ALA A 316 25.08 14.35 -10.06
CA ALA A 316 24.54 13.03 -10.40
C ALA A 316 25.40 12.18 -11.35
N PRO A 317 26.23 12.76 -12.27
CA PRO A 317 27.19 11.98 -13.04
C PRO A 317 28.14 11.11 -12.22
N ALA A 318 28.40 11.43 -10.95
CA ALA A 318 29.23 10.61 -10.06
C ALA A 318 28.66 9.19 -9.90
N LEU A 319 27.33 9.08 -9.79
CA LEU A 319 26.63 7.81 -9.69
C LEU A 319 26.22 7.27 -11.06
N ILE A 320 25.63 8.10 -11.93
CA ILE A 320 25.05 7.60 -13.19
C ILE A 320 26.13 6.96 -14.07
N ASN A 321 27.36 7.49 -14.07
CA ASN A 321 28.45 6.92 -14.87
C ASN A 321 28.99 5.59 -14.33
N SER A 322 28.80 5.26 -13.04
CA SER A 322 29.23 3.99 -12.47
C SER A 322 28.24 2.85 -12.74
N LEU A 323 26.98 3.19 -13.02
CA LEU A 323 25.96 2.23 -13.44
C LEU A 323 26.39 1.52 -14.74
N ARG A 324 25.98 0.26 -14.85
CA ARG A 324 26.22 -0.54 -16.06
C ARG A 324 25.54 0.09 -17.28
N ASP A 325 26.12 -0.17 -18.43
CA ASP A 325 25.69 0.39 -19.71
C ASP A 325 25.79 -0.69 -20.80
N GLU A 326 24.86 -1.65 -20.79
CA GLU A 326 24.81 -2.70 -21.83
C GLU A 326 24.49 -2.14 -23.24
N GLN A 327 23.97 -0.90 -23.32
CA GLN A 327 23.61 -0.21 -24.56
C GLN A 327 24.72 0.71 -25.09
N ALA A 328 25.91 0.76 -24.47
CA ALA A 328 26.97 1.72 -24.80
C ALA A 328 27.23 1.80 -26.33
N GLY A 329 26.76 2.88 -26.96
CA GLY A 329 26.89 3.13 -28.40
C GLY A 329 25.62 3.01 -29.25
N LYS A 330 24.48 2.57 -28.69
CA LYS A 330 23.16 2.66 -29.35
C LYS A 330 22.41 3.87 -28.82
N LYS A 331 22.12 4.85 -29.69
CA LYS A 331 21.18 5.91 -29.35
C LYS A 331 19.79 5.30 -29.21
N PRO A 332 18.96 5.75 -28.25
CA PRO A 332 17.56 5.39 -28.23
C PRO A 332 16.93 5.76 -29.59
N GLU A 333 16.49 4.75 -30.35
CA GLU A 333 15.73 4.94 -31.58
C GLU A 333 14.24 4.97 -31.23
N GLY A 334 13.68 6.17 -31.12
CA GLY A 334 12.24 6.36 -30.88
C GLY A 334 11.89 7.77 -30.38
N ASP A 335 10.61 8.12 -30.50
CA ASP A 335 10.02 9.25 -29.77
C ASP A 335 10.08 8.97 -28.26
N MET A 336 10.37 9.97 -27.43
CA MET A 336 10.36 9.87 -25.96
C MET A 336 9.03 9.32 -25.42
N LEU A 337 7.91 9.54 -26.13
CA LEU A 337 6.62 8.94 -25.80
C LEU A 337 6.60 7.41 -26.00
N CYS A 338 7.24 6.90 -27.06
CA CYS A 338 7.34 5.46 -27.32
C CYS A 338 8.22 4.76 -26.27
N GLU A 339 9.25 5.43 -25.78
CA GLU A 339 10.03 4.92 -24.67
C GLU A 339 9.18 4.86 -23.40
N TYR A 340 8.51 5.96 -23.03
CA TYR A 340 7.62 6.00 -21.87
C TYR A 340 6.59 4.85 -21.87
N GLU A 341 5.97 4.58 -23.02
CA GLU A 341 5.04 3.46 -23.18
C GLU A 341 5.70 2.09 -22.94
N ARG A 342 6.94 1.87 -23.40
CA ARG A 342 7.71 0.66 -23.08
C ARG A 342 8.01 0.56 -21.57
N TRP A 343 8.37 1.67 -20.94
CA TRP A 343 8.79 1.71 -19.53
C TRP A 343 7.67 1.46 -18.51
N VAL A 344 6.43 1.80 -18.86
CA VAL A 344 5.28 1.65 -17.95
C VAL A 344 4.45 0.40 -18.28
N SER A 345 4.62 -0.17 -19.48
CA SER A 345 4.03 -1.46 -19.81
C SER A 345 4.99 -2.59 -19.45
N ASN A 346 4.50 -3.83 -19.41
CA ASN A 346 5.37 -5.02 -19.36
C ASN A 346 6.17 -5.22 -20.67
N SER A 347 6.36 -4.17 -21.48
CA SER A 347 7.01 -4.23 -22.78
C SER A 347 8.48 -3.89 -22.64
N ARG A 348 9.31 -4.87 -22.93
CA ARG A 348 10.76 -4.80 -22.71
C ARG A 348 11.47 -3.69 -23.52
N PRO A 349 12.46 -2.99 -22.94
CA PRO A 349 13.47 -2.27 -23.73
C PRO A 349 14.25 -3.25 -24.60
N SER A 350 14.48 -2.91 -25.87
CA SER A 350 15.22 -3.79 -26.80
C SER A 350 16.69 -3.90 -26.39
N GLY A 351 17.13 -5.06 -25.88
CA GLY A 351 18.55 -5.37 -25.65
C GLY A 351 19.04 -5.48 -24.20
N SER A 352 18.16 -5.51 -23.19
CA SER A 352 18.56 -5.79 -21.80
C SER A 352 18.85 -7.29 -21.57
N ALA A 353 19.83 -7.61 -20.71
CA ALA A 353 20.07 -8.96 -20.18
C ALA A 353 18.75 -9.62 -19.74
N THR A 354 18.59 -10.91 -20.08
CA THR A 354 17.34 -11.63 -19.85
C THR A 354 17.36 -12.45 -18.57
N ALA A 355 16.18 -12.64 -17.96
CA ALA A 355 15.96 -13.65 -16.92
C ALA A 355 16.45 -15.06 -17.34
N GLY A 356 16.61 -15.34 -18.63
CA GLY A 356 17.12 -16.61 -19.15
C GLY A 356 18.65 -16.79 -19.11
N GLU A 357 19.41 -15.77 -18.68
CA GLU A 357 20.89 -15.79 -18.64
C GLU A 357 21.46 -15.81 -17.22
N GLY A 358 20.61 -15.66 -16.20
CA GLY A 358 20.99 -15.65 -14.79
C GLY A 358 20.99 -17.02 -14.13
N PRO A 359 21.53 -17.12 -12.90
CA PRO A 359 21.36 -18.28 -12.05
C PRO A 359 19.87 -18.53 -11.82
N LYS A 360 19.47 -19.81 -11.77
CA LYS A 360 18.07 -20.16 -11.53
C LYS A 360 17.75 -20.00 -10.04
N PRO A 361 16.68 -19.28 -9.67
CA PRO A 361 16.27 -19.21 -8.28
C PRO A 361 15.78 -20.59 -7.84
N ASP A 362 16.29 -21.05 -6.71
CA ASP A 362 15.90 -22.34 -6.12
C ASP A 362 14.56 -22.26 -5.38
N ILE A 363 14.23 -21.12 -4.78
CA ILE A 363 12.92 -20.82 -4.23
C ILE A 363 12.04 -20.22 -5.34
N LYS A 364 11.03 -20.99 -5.75
CA LYS A 364 10.08 -20.57 -6.79
C LYS A 364 8.95 -19.75 -6.21
N ASN A 365 8.43 -18.83 -7.02
CA ASN A 365 7.19 -18.13 -6.70
C ASN A 365 6.04 -19.12 -6.45
N PRO A 366 5.31 -19.00 -5.33
CA PRO A 366 4.20 -19.91 -5.03
C PRO A 366 3.02 -19.67 -5.96
N SER A 367 2.16 -20.69 -6.10
CA SER A 367 0.83 -20.50 -6.69
C SER A 367 -0.08 -19.83 -5.67
N ILE A 368 -0.95 -18.93 -6.12
CA ILE A 368 -1.94 -18.29 -5.25
C ILE A 368 -3.26 -19.06 -5.28
N GLY A 369 -3.83 -19.31 -4.09
CA GLY A 369 -5.20 -19.81 -3.95
C GLY A 369 -6.24 -18.73 -4.24
N LYS A 370 -7.51 -19.06 -4.05
CA LYS A 370 -8.61 -18.08 -4.03
C LYS A 370 -9.42 -18.30 -2.77
N ASN A 371 -10.24 -17.31 -2.41
CA ASN A 371 -11.20 -17.41 -1.31
C ASN A 371 -10.57 -17.94 -0.02
N GLU A 372 -9.64 -17.19 0.59
CA GLU A 372 -8.85 -17.68 1.73
C GLU A 372 -9.36 -17.17 3.09
N GLY A 373 -9.40 -18.07 4.07
CA GLY A 373 -9.53 -17.76 5.50
C GLY A 373 -8.18 -17.85 6.21
N LEU A 374 -7.61 -16.70 6.55
CA LEU A 374 -6.29 -16.54 7.16
C LEU A 374 -6.41 -16.32 8.67
N THR A 375 -6.04 -17.32 9.46
CA THR A 375 -6.28 -17.30 10.92
C THR A 375 -5.18 -16.58 11.67
N ILE A 376 -5.56 -15.74 12.63
CA ILE A 376 -4.68 -15.04 13.58
C ILE A 376 -5.15 -15.24 15.02
N ALA A 377 -4.23 -15.06 15.97
CA ALA A 377 -4.57 -14.94 17.38
C ALA A 377 -5.21 -13.56 17.64
N GLY A 378 -6.54 -13.50 17.66
CA GLY A 378 -7.31 -12.29 17.94
C GLY A 378 -8.81 -12.56 17.95
N ASN A 379 -9.60 -11.60 18.43
CA ASN A 379 -11.07 -11.75 18.59
C ASN A 379 -11.86 -10.96 17.54
N VAL A 380 -11.22 -10.54 16.45
CA VAL A 380 -11.81 -9.71 15.40
C VAL A 380 -11.42 -10.24 14.03
N GLN A 381 -12.18 -9.82 13.02
CA GLN A 381 -12.02 -10.15 11.62
C GLN A 381 -11.70 -8.90 10.81
N TYR A 382 -11.14 -9.14 9.63
CA TYR A 382 -10.97 -8.20 8.54
C TYR A 382 -11.54 -8.86 7.30
N VAL A 383 -12.81 -8.59 7.00
CA VAL A 383 -13.54 -9.23 5.90
C VAL A 383 -13.35 -8.40 4.66
N ALA A 384 -12.74 -8.93 3.60
CA ALA A 384 -12.51 -8.22 2.35
C ALA A 384 -13.21 -8.90 1.15
N ARG A 385 -13.93 -8.09 0.36
CA ARG A 385 -14.40 -8.42 -0.99
C ARG A 385 -13.66 -7.55 -2.00
N ALA A 386 -13.22 -8.11 -3.11
CA ALA A 386 -12.54 -7.38 -4.18
C ALA A 386 -12.88 -7.94 -5.56
N GLY A 387 -12.81 -7.10 -6.59
CA GLY A 387 -13.10 -7.51 -7.96
C GLY A 387 -12.72 -6.46 -9.00
N ASP A 388 -12.85 -6.82 -10.28
CA ASP A 388 -12.55 -5.96 -11.43
C ASP A 388 -13.82 -5.64 -12.23
N PHE A 389 -14.31 -4.41 -12.07
CA PHE A 389 -15.52 -3.97 -12.78
C PHE A 389 -15.28 -3.61 -14.25
N ARG A 390 -14.05 -3.26 -14.64
CA ARG A 390 -13.72 -2.96 -16.05
C ARG A 390 -13.70 -4.21 -16.91
N SER A 391 -13.27 -5.34 -16.36
CA SER A 391 -13.35 -6.65 -17.04
C SER A 391 -14.79 -7.04 -17.41
N SER A 392 -15.77 -6.52 -16.66
CA SER A 392 -17.21 -6.72 -16.89
C SER A 392 -17.85 -5.64 -17.77
N GLY A 393 -17.05 -4.77 -18.39
CA GLY A 393 -17.53 -3.72 -19.30
C GLY A 393 -18.02 -2.44 -18.61
N VAL A 394 -17.87 -2.32 -17.28
CA VAL A 394 -18.21 -1.09 -16.55
C VAL A 394 -17.02 -0.12 -16.62
N ALA A 395 -17.20 1.03 -17.26
CA ALA A 395 -16.18 2.07 -17.29
C ALA A 395 -16.12 2.82 -15.95
N PHE A 396 -14.93 3.33 -15.61
CA PHE A 396 -14.81 4.25 -14.48
C PHE A 396 -15.54 5.56 -14.77
N HIS A 397 -16.25 6.10 -13.78
CA HIS A 397 -16.87 7.41 -13.80
C HIS A 397 -16.62 8.15 -12.48
N GLY A 398 -16.46 9.47 -12.52
CA GLY A 398 -16.16 10.32 -11.36
C GLY A 398 -17.16 10.19 -10.21
N SER A 399 -18.43 9.85 -10.50
CA SER A 399 -19.44 9.59 -9.46
C SER A 399 -19.05 8.46 -8.51
N PHE A 400 -18.15 7.54 -8.88
CA PHE A 400 -17.66 6.49 -7.98
C PHE A 400 -16.84 7.06 -6.82
N LYS A 401 -16.23 8.24 -6.98
CA LYS A 401 -15.57 8.94 -5.86
C LYS A 401 -16.59 9.51 -4.87
N VAL A 402 -17.74 9.98 -5.37
CA VAL A 402 -18.87 10.44 -4.52
C VAL A 402 -19.52 9.26 -3.82
N LEU A 403 -19.75 8.15 -4.54
CA LEU A 403 -20.22 6.90 -3.97
C LEU A 403 -19.33 6.42 -2.83
N LYS A 404 -18.01 6.43 -3.01
CA LYS A 404 -17.07 6.07 -1.94
C LYS A 404 -17.32 6.91 -0.69
N THR A 405 -17.51 8.22 -0.83
CA THR A 405 -17.83 9.12 0.29
C THR A 405 -19.15 8.72 0.95
N ILE A 406 -20.20 8.45 0.18
CA ILE A 406 -21.51 8.01 0.70
C ILE A 406 -21.36 6.70 1.47
N LEU A 407 -20.83 5.65 0.86
CA LEU A 407 -20.67 4.35 1.51
C LEU A 407 -19.82 4.43 2.78
N SER A 408 -18.74 5.23 2.78
CA SER A 408 -17.82 5.33 3.92
C SER A 408 -18.38 6.10 5.12
N TYR A 409 -19.38 6.98 4.92
CA TYR A 409 -19.94 7.82 5.98
C TYR A 409 -21.41 7.52 6.30
N GLU A 410 -22.12 6.84 5.40
CA GLU A 410 -23.54 6.47 5.54
C GLU A 410 -23.68 4.94 5.63
N TYR A 411 -24.04 4.28 4.52
CA TYR A 411 -24.53 2.90 4.54
C TYR A 411 -23.58 1.91 5.21
N LEU A 412 -22.33 1.76 4.72
CA LEU A 412 -21.41 0.80 5.31
C LEU A 412 -21.06 1.19 6.75
N TRP A 413 -20.86 2.49 7.01
CA TRP A 413 -20.57 2.99 8.35
C TRP A 413 -21.67 2.62 9.36
N ASN A 414 -22.93 2.84 8.99
CA ASN A 414 -24.07 2.55 9.83
C ASN A 414 -24.28 1.04 9.99
N GLU A 415 -24.26 0.27 8.91
CA GLU A 415 -24.53 -1.18 8.95
C GLU A 415 -23.37 -1.96 9.60
N VAL A 416 -22.12 -1.73 9.20
CA VAL A 416 -20.97 -2.53 9.65
C VAL A 416 -20.41 -2.04 10.98
N ARG A 417 -20.32 -0.70 11.19
CA ARG A 417 -19.73 -0.13 12.41
C ARG A 417 -20.75 0.18 13.49
N VAL A 418 -21.79 0.96 13.19
CA VAL A 418 -22.75 1.41 14.23
C VAL A 418 -23.61 0.24 14.72
N LYS A 419 -24.21 -0.50 13.78
CA LYS A 419 -25.07 -1.67 14.08
C LYS A 419 -24.26 -2.94 14.29
N GLY A 420 -23.29 -3.21 13.41
CA GLY A 420 -22.45 -4.41 13.44
C GLY A 420 -21.36 -4.41 14.53
N GLY A 421 -20.98 -3.23 15.06
CA GLY A 421 -19.99 -3.12 16.12
C GLY A 421 -18.53 -3.23 15.66
N ALA A 422 -18.26 -3.24 14.35
CA ALA A 422 -16.90 -3.16 13.84
C ALA A 422 -16.26 -1.81 14.19
N TYR A 423 -14.93 -1.78 14.35
CA TYR A 423 -14.25 -0.50 14.59
C TYR A 423 -14.23 0.39 13.33
N GLY A 424 -14.31 -0.19 12.13
CA GLY A 424 -14.37 0.57 10.89
C GLY A 424 -14.72 -0.29 9.68
N VAL A 425 -14.95 0.40 8.56
CA VAL A 425 -15.21 -0.19 7.25
C VAL A 425 -14.70 0.79 6.19
N MET A 426 -14.19 0.25 5.09
CA MET A 426 -13.63 1.03 3.99
C MET A 426 -14.05 0.43 2.66
N CYS A 427 -14.15 1.28 1.64
CA CYS A 427 -14.27 0.85 0.26
C CYS A 427 -13.36 1.69 -0.64
N GLY A 428 -13.06 1.18 -1.82
CA GLY A 428 -12.28 1.88 -2.83
C GLY A 428 -12.62 1.40 -4.22
N PHE A 429 -12.65 2.34 -5.17
CA PHE A 429 -12.93 2.11 -6.58
C PHE A 429 -11.91 2.90 -7.40
N SER A 430 -11.05 2.20 -8.12
CA SER A 430 -9.90 2.81 -8.83
C SER A 430 -10.17 2.99 -10.33
N HIS A 431 -9.47 3.93 -10.96
CA HIS A 431 -9.57 4.16 -12.41
C HIS A 431 -9.17 2.92 -13.24
N VAL A 432 -8.29 2.07 -12.68
CA VAL A 432 -7.82 0.84 -13.32
C VAL A 432 -8.80 -0.33 -13.23
N GLY A 433 -9.94 -0.16 -12.56
CA GLY A 433 -11.02 -1.17 -12.51
C GLY A 433 -11.06 -2.02 -11.25
N VAL A 434 -10.03 -1.95 -10.39
CA VAL A 434 -10.03 -2.67 -9.11
C VAL A 434 -10.95 -1.95 -8.13
N GLY A 435 -11.90 -2.69 -7.57
CA GLY A 435 -12.79 -2.24 -6.51
C GLY A 435 -12.77 -3.19 -5.31
N TYR A 436 -12.94 -2.66 -4.10
CA TYR A 436 -12.97 -3.46 -2.87
C TYR A 436 -13.88 -2.87 -1.78
N MET A 437 -14.30 -3.72 -0.86
CA MET A 437 -14.93 -3.40 0.42
C MET A 437 -14.25 -4.22 1.51
N VAL A 438 -13.93 -3.58 2.65
CA VAL A 438 -13.24 -4.25 3.76
C VAL A 438 -13.73 -3.76 5.12
N SER A 439 -13.88 -4.66 6.10
CA SER A 439 -14.11 -4.30 7.49
C SER A 439 -12.81 -4.24 8.31
N TYR A 440 -12.82 -3.47 9.39
CA TYR A 440 -11.66 -3.24 10.23
C TYR A 440 -11.98 -3.49 11.71
N ARG A 441 -11.31 -4.51 12.27
CA ARG A 441 -11.54 -5.03 13.63
C ARG A 441 -13.01 -5.32 13.88
N ASP A 442 -13.56 -6.19 13.05
CA ASP A 442 -14.96 -6.55 13.00
C ASP A 442 -15.26 -7.76 13.90
N PRO A 443 -16.23 -7.72 14.82
CA PRO A 443 -16.60 -8.90 15.58
C PRO A 443 -17.32 -9.96 14.74
N ASN A 444 -17.77 -9.61 13.52
CA ASN A 444 -18.55 -10.49 12.65
C ASN A 444 -17.78 -10.91 11.39
N LEU A 445 -18.34 -11.90 10.69
CA LEU A 445 -17.84 -12.39 9.41
C LEU A 445 -18.97 -12.48 8.38
N THR A 446 -19.89 -13.43 8.56
CA THR A 446 -20.98 -13.69 7.60
C THR A 446 -21.90 -12.49 7.44
N SER A 447 -22.35 -11.87 8.54
CA SER A 447 -23.25 -10.70 8.44
C SER A 447 -22.61 -9.51 7.72
N THR A 448 -21.30 -9.30 7.89
CA THR A 448 -20.57 -8.25 7.17
C THR A 448 -20.51 -8.56 5.68
N ASN A 449 -20.29 -9.82 5.33
CA ASN A 449 -20.36 -10.27 3.94
C ASN A 449 -21.74 -10.03 3.34
N ASP A 450 -22.81 -10.39 4.05
CA ASP A 450 -24.19 -10.22 3.60
C ASP A 450 -24.53 -8.72 3.39
N ILE A 451 -23.99 -7.84 4.24
CA ILE A 451 -24.10 -6.38 4.06
C ILE A 451 -23.39 -5.95 2.78
N PHE A 452 -22.18 -6.45 2.51
CA PHE A 452 -21.48 -6.14 1.25
C PHE A 452 -22.26 -6.62 0.02
N GLU A 453 -22.86 -7.80 0.08
CA GLU A 453 -23.73 -8.33 -0.98
C GLU A 453 -25.01 -7.51 -1.20
N SER A 454 -25.48 -6.81 -0.16
CA SER A 454 -26.68 -5.98 -0.21
C SER A 454 -26.43 -4.55 -0.75
N VAL A 455 -25.17 -4.13 -0.91
CA VAL A 455 -24.82 -2.76 -1.33
C VAL A 455 -25.44 -2.40 -2.67
N SER A 456 -25.42 -3.29 -3.66
CA SER A 456 -25.99 -2.98 -4.97
C SER A 456 -27.51 -2.82 -4.94
N GLY A 457 -28.20 -3.54 -4.05
CA GLY A 457 -29.63 -3.35 -3.78
C GLY A 457 -29.90 -1.97 -3.16
N TYR A 458 -29.16 -1.61 -2.12
CA TYR A 458 -29.23 -0.29 -1.49
C TYR A 458 -29.04 0.84 -2.51
N LEU A 459 -28.05 0.72 -3.40
CA LEU A 459 -27.77 1.77 -4.38
C LEU A 459 -28.89 1.96 -5.40
N ARG A 460 -29.59 0.90 -5.80
CA ARG A 460 -30.73 0.99 -6.73
C ARG A 460 -31.92 1.73 -6.13
N GLU A 461 -32.11 1.58 -4.83
CA GLU A 461 -33.20 2.22 -4.07
C GLU A 461 -32.78 3.54 -3.44
N LEU A 462 -31.53 3.97 -3.63
CA LEU A 462 -31.00 5.18 -3.03
C LEU A 462 -31.87 6.40 -3.39
N GLU A 463 -32.36 7.10 -2.38
CA GLU A 463 -33.03 8.38 -2.51
C GLU A 463 -32.21 9.43 -1.79
N LEU A 464 -31.85 10.50 -2.50
CA LEU A 464 -31.15 11.66 -1.96
C LEU A 464 -31.78 12.91 -2.56
N THR A 465 -31.95 13.93 -1.72
CA THR A 465 -32.25 15.28 -2.19
C THR A 465 -31.04 15.88 -2.91
N ASP A 466 -31.28 16.94 -3.69
CA ASP A 466 -30.19 17.69 -4.32
C ASP A 466 -29.21 18.25 -3.27
N GLU A 467 -29.73 18.73 -2.13
CA GLU A 467 -28.92 19.27 -1.03
C GLU A 467 -28.01 18.20 -0.41
N GLU A 468 -28.52 17.00 -0.16
CA GLU A 468 -27.72 15.87 0.35
C GLU A 468 -26.67 15.45 -0.66
N THR A 469 -27.03 15.36 -1.94
CA THR A 469 -26.10 15.04 -3.02
C THR A 469 -24.95 16.06 -3.06
N VAL A 470 -25.26 17.35 -2.92
CA VAL A 470 -24.25 18.43 -2.86
C VAL A 470 -23.32 18.26 -1.65
N LYS A 471 -23.83 17.89 -0.47
CA LYS A 471 -23.00 17.64 0.72
C LYS A 471 -21.95 16.56 0.46
N PHE A 472 -22.32 15.46 -0.20
CA PHE A 472 -21.38 14.40 -0.55
C PHE A 472 -20.35 14.86 -1.59
N ILE A 473 -20.78 15.60 -2.62
CA ILE A 473 -19.88 16.19 -3.62
C ILE A 473 -18.84 17.09 -2.93
N ILE A 474 -19.26 17.95 -2.00
CA ILE A 474 -18.35 18.81 -1.22
C ILE A 474 -17.36 17.95 -0.41
N GLY A 475 -17.85 16.90 0.26
CA GLY A 475 -16.99 15.95 0.99
C GLY A 475 -15.93 15.31 0.10
N THR A 476 -16.31 14.90 -1.12
CA THR A 476 -15.40 14.34 -2.12
C THR A 476 -14.39 15.37 -2.62
N ILE A 477 -14.83 16.58 -2.97
CA ILE A 477 -13.94 17.64 -3.46
C ILE A 477 -12.97 18.10 -2.37
N ARG A 478 -13.40 18.20 -1.11
CA ARG A 478 -12.53 18.51 0.03
C ARG A 478 -11.34 17.54 0.10
N ALA A 479 -11.56 16.25 -0.15
CA ALA A 479 -10.49 15.26 -0.17
C ALA A 479 -9.59 15.42 -1.40
N MET A 480 -10.15 15.72 -2.58
CA MET A 480 -9.40 15.95 -3.82
C MET A 480 -8.52 17.22 -3.76
N ASP A 481 -9.02 18.27 -3.12
CA ASP A 481 -8.39 19.59 -3.05
C ASP A 481 -7.53 19.78 -1.79
N ALA A 482 -7.35 18.72 -0.99
CA ALA A 482 -6.51 18.75 0.20
C ALA A 482 -5.14 19.40 -0.13
N PRO A 483 -4.65 20.32 0.72
CA PRO A 483 -3.38 21.00 0.47
C PRO A 483 -2.25 19.96 0.50
N LEU A 484 -1.36 20.03 -0.49
CA LEU A 484 -0.21 19.15 -0.61
C LEU A 484 1.06 19.91 -0.21
N THR A 485 1.97 19.23 0.48
CA THR A 485 3.34 19.72 0.64
C THR A 485 4.06 19.70 -0.72
N PRO A 486 5.16 20.45 -0.91
CA PRO A 486 5.96 20.41 -2.14
C PRO A 486 6.31 18.99 -2.59
N ARG A 487 6.76 18.13 -1.65
CA ARG A 487 7.03 16.71 -1.89
C ARG A 487 5.80 15.97 -2.40
N ALA A 488 4.66 16.11 -1.72
CA ALA A 488 3.45 15.40 -2.08
C ALA A 488 2.88 15.87 -3.43
N LEU A 489 3.05 17.16 -3.76
CA LEU A 489 2.68 17.70 -5.06
C LEU A 489 3.56 17.13 -6.19
N GLY A 490 4.88 17.13 -6.01
CA GLY A 490 5.80 16.57 -7.00
C GLY A 490 5.64 15.06 -7.17
N LEU A 491 5.44 14.32 -6.08
CA LEU A 491 5.15 12.88 -6.15
C LEU A 491 3.82 12.60 -6.85
N ARG A 492 2.76 13.36 -6.57
CA ARG A 492 1.49 13.23 -7.31
C ARG A 492 1.67 13.46 -8.81
N SER A 493 2.40 14.51 -9.17
CA SER A 493 2.66 14.84 -10.58
C SER A 493 3.47 13.75 -11.26
N TYR A 494 4.53 13.26 -10.60
CA TYR A 494 5.30 12.10 -11.06
C TYR A 494 4.43 10.84 -11.20
N ASP A 495 3.62 10.48 -10.21
CA ASP A 495 2.79 9.27 -10.25
C ASP A 495 1.72 9.35 -11.36
N HIS A 496 1.10 10.53 -11.55
CA HIS A 496 0.18 10.76 -12.67
C HIS A 496 0.88 10.63 -14.01
N TYR A 497 2.04 11.26 -14.15
CA TYR A 497 2.87 11.16 -15.34
C TYR A 497 3.25 9.70 -15.61
N MET A 498 3.71 8.97 -14.59
CA MET A 498 4.09 7.57 -14.70
C MET A 498 2.90 6.66 -14.99
N SER A 499 1.67 7.02 -14.61
CA SER A 499 0.46 6.22 -14.87
C SER A 499 -0.30 6.63 -16.15
N GLY A 500 0.25 7.53 -16.97
CA GLY A 500 -0.35 7.98 -18.22
C GLY A 500 -1.56 8.89 -18.03
N VAL A 501 -1.71 9.49 -16.85
CA VAL A 501 -2.83 10.36 -16.51
C VAL A 501 -2.60 11.75 -17.10
N THR A 502 -3.61 12.28 -17.78
CA THR A 502 -3.55 13.61 -18.39
C THR A 502 -4.32 14.65 -17.57
N ASP A 503 -3.96 15.93 -17.72
CA ASP A 503 -4.75 17.03 -17.12
C ASP A 503 -6.21 16.99 -17.57
N GLU A 504 -6.47 16.62 -18.84
CA GLU A 504 -7.82 16.46 -19.37
C GLU A 504 -8.59 15.35 -18.66
N ARG A 505 -7.96 14.20 -18.36
CA ARG A 505 -8.57 13.12 -17.59
C ARG A 505 -8.87 13.53 -16.16
N ILE A 506 -7.96 14.25 -15.51
CA ILE A 506 -8.15 14.76 -14.15
C ILE A 506 -9.31 15.76 -14.12
N GLN A 507 -9.35 16.68 -15.10
CA GLN A 507 -10.41 17.66 -15.22
C GLN A 507 -11.76 16.98 -15.51
N THR A 508 -11.80 16.03 -16.45
CA THR A 508 -13.01 15.24 -16.75
C THR A 508 -13.53 14.56 -15.49
N THR A 509 -12.65 13.90 -14.72
CA THR A 509 -13.03 13.25 -13.47
C THR A 509 -13.60 14.25 -12.46
N ARG A 510 -13.03 15.45 -12.37
CA ARG A 510 -13.56 16.52 -11.49
C ARG A 510 -14.93 16.99 -11.97
N ASP A 511 -15.10 17.20 -13.26
CA ASP A 511 -16.37 17.65 -13.84
C ASP A 511 -17.48 16.61 -13.61
N GLU A 512 -17.17 15.31 -13.77
CA GLU A 512 -18.06 14.19 -13.44
C GLU A 512 -18.43 14.15 -11.94
N VAL A 513 -17.48 14.41 -11.03
CA VAL A 513 -17.75 14.53 -9.58
C VAL A 513 -18.70 15.71 -9.31
N LEU A 514 -18.43 16.88 -9.88
CA LEU A 514 -19.26 18.08 -9.68
C LEU A 514 -20.66 17.95 -10.28
N ALA A 515 -20.79 17.18 -11.36
CA ALA A 515 -22.05 16.94 -12.06
C ALA A 515 -22.84 15.73 -11.55
N THR A 516 -22.34 15.02 -10.53
CA THR A 516 -22.97 13.78 -10.02
C THR A 516 -24.42 14.01 -9.61
N THR A 517 -25.29 13.12 -10.08
CA THR A 517 -26.72 13.03 -9.75
C THR A 517 -27.04 11.77 -8.95
N VAL A 518 -28.23 11.69 -8.33
CA VAL A 518 -28.67 10.46 -7.65
C VAL A 518 -28.82 9.29 -8.63
N GLU A 519 -29.20 9.55 -9.89
CA GLU A 519 -29.23 8.53 -10.95
C GLU A 519 -27.83 7.97 -11.28
N ASP A 520 -26.78 8.79 -11.26
CA ASP A 520 -25.40 8.31 -11.41
C ASP A 520 -24.99 7.36 -10.27
N LEU A 521 -25.42 7.68 -9.05
CA LEU A 521 -25.19 6.86 -7.87
C LEU A 521 -25.97 5.54 -7.95
N ARG A 522 -27.24 5.57 -8.41
CA ARG A 522 -28.02 4.36 -8.66
C ARG A 522 -27.38 3.45 -9.70
N ARG A 523 -26.88 4.02 -10.80
CA ARG A 523 -26.14 3.27 -11.84
C ARG A 523 -24.85 2.62 -11.33
N SER A 524 -24.22 3.18 -10.30
CA SER A 524 -23.02 2.58 -9.72
C SER A 524 -23.26 1.21 -9.06
N ALA A 525 -24.52 0.80 -8.87
CA ALA A 525 -24.87 -0.57 -8.52
C ALA A 525 -24.28 -1.61 -9.50
N ASP A 526 -24.19 -1.28 -10.79
CA ASP A 526 -23.63 -2.18 -11.82
C ASP A 526 -22.13 -2.42 -11.58
N MET A 527 -21.40 -1.40 -11.13
CA MET A 527 -20.00 -1.53 -10.72
C MET A 527 -19.86 -2.44 -9.49
N VAL A 528 -20.73 -2.28 -8.50
CA VAL A 528 -20.71 -3.11 -7.28
C VAL A 528 -21.04 -4.57 -7.62
N ASP A 529 -22.04 -4.82 -8.45
CA ASP A 529 -22.36 -6.17 -8.92
C ASP A 529 -21.17 -6.80 -9.66
N ALA A 530 -20.50 -6.05 -10.52
CA ALA A 530 -19.31 -6.54 -11.22
C ALA A 530 -18.15 -6.88 -10.28
N ILE A 531 -17.96 -6.11 -9.20
CA ILE A 531 -16.98 -6.40 -8.15
C ILE A 531 -17.33 -7.70 -7.41
N LEU A 532 -18.61 -7.92 -7.12
CA LEU A 532 -19.06 -9.04 -6.29
C LEU A 532 -19.32 -10.34 -7.06
N ALA A 533 -19.63 -10.27 -8.35
CA ALA A 533 -20.00 -11.41 -9.18
C ALA A 533 -18.99 -12.57 -9.18
N PRO A 534 -17.65 -12.34 -9.17
CA PRO A 534 -16.69 -13.43 -9.07
C PRO A 534 -16.67 -14.17 -7.73
N GLY A 535 -17.29 -13.59 -6.69
CA GLY A 535 -17.35 -14.19 -5.36
C GLY A 535 -16.01 -14.16 -4.61
N TYR A 536 -15.05 -13.32 -5.00
CA TYR A 536 -13.74 -13.25 -4.34
C TYR A 536 -13.84 -12.67 -2.93
N ILE A 537 -13.35 -13.43 -1.95
CA ILE A 537 -13.32 -13.05 -0.55
C ILE A 537 -11.97 -13.40 0.07
N CYS A 538 -11.44 -12.56 0.95
CA CYS A 538 -10.34 -12.95 1.82
C CYS A 538 -10.65 -12.45 3.23
N VAL A 539 -10.46 -13.29 4.24
CA VAL A 539 -10.68 -12.92 5.63
C VAL A 539 -9.41 -13.16 6.42
N VAL A 540 -8.90 -12.13 7.09
CA VAL A 540 -7.91 -12.29 8.16
C VAL A 540 -8.64 -12.19 9.49
N GLY A 541 -8.49 -13.16 10.39
CA GLY A 541 -9.27 -13.09 11.63
C GLY A 541 -9.15 -14.27 12.58
N ASN A 542 -10.04 -14.30 13.57
CA ASN A 542 -10.09 -15.31 14.62
C ASN A 542 -10.27 -16.73 14.04
N GLU A 543 -9.46 -17.66 14.53
CA GLU A 543 -9.46 -19.05 14.09
C GLU A 543 -10.83 -19.75 14.24
N ASP A 544 -11.48 -19.63 15.40
CA ASP A 544 -12.78 -20.28 15.63
C ASP A 544 -13.89 -19.71 14.74
N THR A 545 -13.86 -18.40 14.49
CA THR A 545 -14.84 -17.71 13.64
C THR A 545 -14.68 -18.11 12.18
N ILE A 546 -13.44 -18.11 11.68
CA ILE A 546 -13.14 -18.55 10.31
C ILE A 546 -13.48 -20.03 10.12
N LYS A 547 -13.13 -20.91 11.09
CA LYS A 547 -13.45 -22.34 11.01
C LYS A 547 -14.94 -22.62 11.00
N LYS A 548 -15.76 -21.85 11.73
CA LYS A 548 -17.22 -21.95 11.68
C LYS A 548 -17.80 -21.51 10.33
N CYS A 549 -17.08 -20.66 9.61
CA CYS A 549 -17.48 -20.14 8.31
C CYS A 549 -16.64 -20.76 7.17
N SER A 550 -16.08 -21.96 7.37
CA SER A 550 -15.14 -22.58 6.43
C SER A 550 -15.71 -22.77 5.03
N ASP A 551 -17.02 -22.93 4.92
CA ASP A 551 -17.73 -23.14 3.65
C ASP A 551 -17.66 -21.93 2.70
N MET A 552 -17.24 -20.75 3.21
CA MET A 552 -17.00 -19.55 2.40
C MET A 552 -15.62 -19.51 1.75
N PHE A 553 -14.73 -20.45 2.08
CA PHE A 553 -13.32 -20.42 1.70
C PHE A 553 -12.90 -21.69 0.94
N ASP A 554 -12.05 -21.54 -0.07
CA ASP A 554 -11.41 -22.68 -0.73
C ASP A 554 -10.27 -23.24 0.14
N SER A 555 -9.70 -22.42 1.03
CA SER A 555 -8.70 -22.86 2.01
C SER A 555 -8.70 -22.04 3.29
N VAL A 556 -8.36 -22.69 4.40
CA VAL A 556 -8.18 -22.07 5.72
C VAL A 556 -6.80 -22.43 6.26
N ARG A 557 -5.99 -21.42 6.58
CA ARG A 557 -4.63 -21.61 7.11
C ARG A 557 -4.21 -20.48 8.06
N PRO A 558 -3.20 -20.70 8.93
CA PRO A 558 -2.55 -19.61 9.65
C PRO A 558 -2.00 -18.53 8.71
N LEU A 559 -2.13 -17.27 9.11
CA LEU A 559 -1.54 -16.15 8.37
C LEU A 559 -0.01 -16.12 8.48
N VAL A 560 0.52 -16.46 9.65
CA VAL A 560 1.94 -16.44 10.02
C VAL A 560 2.32 -17.63 10.89
#